data_AF-A0A8G0PFM9-F1
#
_entry.id   AF-A0A8G0PFM9-F1
#
_cell.length_a   1.000
_cell.length_b   1.000
_cell.length_c   1.000
_cell.angle_alpha   90.00
_cell.angle_beta   90.00
_cell.angle_gamma   90.00
#
_symmetry.space_group_name_H-M   'P 1'
#
loop_
_entity.id
_entity.type
_entity.pdbx_description
1 polymer ?
#
loop_
_entity_poly.entity_id
_entity_poly.type
_entity_poly.pdbx_seq_one_letter_code
_entity_poly.pdbx_strand_id
1 'polypeptide(L)'
;MDLDDPVATAPKSRRRKTAGAKKAIEITEDQEDDSQEQLVINLLDMVADATPEELVTRQDKMTSTLLRLKELQDQQPPKVSFNPSIANSRRERLEGVLIFLTSELSAIPVSNWASYKKKLFKFCESEQILNMEFPQRLLKVTEIIYLPEELEAIPGEEFGRMHSVARVCATAAQAMGPDGENTDGLAEKWISAKVQDLEFLKRMFSSMRNTFRASGLENSMMPWERQG
;
A
#
# COMPACT_ATOMS: atom_id res chain seq x y z
N MET A 1 -31.82 9.89 -66.20
CA MET A 1 -30.61 10.28 -65.47
C MET A 1 -30.43 9.25 -64.38
N ASP A 2 -29.55 8.28 -64.66
CA ASP A 2 -28.47 7.81 -63.79
C ASP A 2 -28.82 7.52 -62.31
N LEU A 3 -28.59 6.35 -61.71
CA LEU A 3 -27.84 5.14 -62.06
C LEU A 3 -28.34 3.97 -61.17
N ASP A 4 -28.48 2.79 -61.79
CA ASP A 4 -28.25 1.41 -61.34
C ASP A 4 -28.41 0.99 -59.85
N ASP A 5 -29.51 0.28 -59.55
CA ASP A 5 -29.65 -1.16 -59.18
C ASP A 5 -28.44 -1.98 -58.61
N PRO A 6 -28.62 -3.17 -57.99
CA PRO A 6 -29.67 -3.61 -57.03
C PRO A 6 -29.17 -4.65 -55.94
N VAL A 7 -30.10 -5.04 -55.04
CA VAL A 7 -30.35 -6.41 -54.48
C VAL A 7 -29.20 -7.16 -53.76
N ALA A 8 -29.21 -7.23 -52.42
CA ALA A 8 -29.89 -8.21 -51.55
C ALA A 8 -29.30 -9.64 -51.52
N THR A 9 -28.93 -10.13 -50.32
CA THR A 9 -29.16 -11.51 -49.84
C THR A 9 -28.82 -11.63 -48.34
N ALA A 10 -29.82 -12.00 -47.54
CA ALA A 10 -29.65 -12.63 -46.23
C ALA A 10 -29.61 -14.17 -46.43
N PRO A 11 -29.73 -15.06 -45.42
CA PRO A 11 -29.33 -15.09 -44.01
C PRO A 11 -28.62 -16.44 -43.63
N LYS A 12 -28.23 -16.60 -42.35
CA LYS A 12 -28.45 -17.79 -41.45
C LYS A 12 -27.25 -18.25 -40.61
N SER A 13 -27.62 -18.50 -39.35
CA SER A 13 -26.91 -19.09 -38.21
C SER A 13 -26.23 -20.44 -38.45
N ARG A 14 -25.15 -20.72 -37.71
CA ARG A 14 -24.87 -22.09 -37.25
C ARG A 14 -24.14 -22.15 -35.89
N ARG A 15 -24.75 -22.92 -35.00
CA ARG A 15 -24.33 -23.31 -33.65
C ARG A 15 -23.57 -24.65 -33.73
N ARG A 16 -22.45 -24.83 -33.02
CA ARG A 16 -22.02 -26.05 -32.24
C ARG A 16 -20.55 -25.93 -31.80
N LYS A 17 -20.26 -26.12 -30.49
CA LYS A 17 -19.70 -27.34 -29.82
C LYS A 17 -18.32 -27.71 -30.40
N THR A 18 -17.23 -27.97 -29.67
CA THR A 18 -17.01 -28.49 -28.30
C THR A 18 -15.51 -28.57 -28.05
N ALA A 19 -15.13 -28.62 -26.76
CA ALA A 19 -14.02 -29.40 -26.20
C ALA A 19 -12.57 -28.93 -26.38
N GLY A 20 -11.94 -28.68 -25.21
CA GLY A 20 -10.72 -29.39 -24.83
C GLY A 20 -9.41 -28.64 -25.04
N ALA A 21 -8.90 -28.05 -23.96
CA ALA A 21 -7.68 -28.55 -23.33
C ALA A 21 -7.29 -27.61 -22.19
N LYS A 22 -7.29 -28.16 -20.98
CA LYS A 22 -6.49 -27.65 -19.88
C LYS A 22 -5.05 -27.60 -20.37
N LYS A 23 -4.39 -26.45 -20.29
CA LYS A 23 -2.97 -26.45 -19.97
C LYS A 23 -2.85 -25.71 -18.65
N ALA A 24 -2.75 -26.52 -17.60
CA ALA A 24 -2.24 -26.08 -16.33
C ALA A 24 -0.94 -25.35 -16.62
N ILE A 25 -0.89 -24.06 -16.30
CA ILE A 25 0.38 -23.39 -16.11
C ILE A 25 0.85 -23.98 -14.78
N GLU A 26 1.80 -24.91 -14.88
CA GLU A 26 2.68 -25.25 -13.77
C GLU A 26 3.22 -23.94 -13.24
N ILE A 27 2.74 -23.56 -12.06
CA ILE A 27 3.42 -22.62 -11.20
C ILE A 27 4.61 -23.42 -10.69
N THR A 28 5.70 -23.44 -11.46
CA THR A 28 7.00 -23.76 -10.91
C THR A 28 7.34 -22.63 -9.96
N GLU A 29 7.14 -22.92 -8.68
CA GLU A 29 7.76 -22.21 -7.56
C GLU A 29 9.29 -22.36 -7.68
N ASP A 30 9.90 -21.63 -8.60
CA ASP A 30 11.28 -21.20 -8.45
C ASP A 30 11.19 -19.75 -7.96
N GLN A 31 11.12 -19.62 -6.63
CA GLN A 31 11.50 -18.38 -5.97
C GLN A 31 13.02 -18.24 -6.15
N GLU A 32 13.46 -17.86 -7.36
CA GLU A 32 14.73 -17.18 -7.48
C GLU A 32 14.63 -15.90 -6.65
N ASP A 33 15.58 -15.75 -5.75
CA ASP A 33 15.77 -14.56 -4.92
C ASP A 33 16.08 -13.37 -5.86
N ASP A 34 15.01 -12.80 -6.42
CA ASP A 34 15.00 -11.69 -7.38
C ASP A 34 15.48 -10.40 -6.70
N SER A 35 16.75 -10.36 -6.31
CA SER A 35 17.36 -9.11 -5.85
C SER A 35 17.36 -8.10 -7.00
N GLN A 36 17.11 -6.83 -6.70
CA GLN A 36 17.08 -5.76 -7.69
C GLN A 36 18.38 -5.69 -8.51
N GLU A 37 19.51 -5.98 -7.87
CA GLU A 37 20.83 -6.03 -8.49
C GLU A 37 20.89 -7.11 -9.57
N GLN A 38 20.37 -8.31 -9.29
CA GLN A 38 20.33 -9.40 -10.26
C GLN A 38 19.45 -9.07 -11.47
N LEU A 39 18.29 -8.43 -11.24
CA LEU A 39 17.40 -8.01 -12.32
C LEU A 39 18.04 -6.92 -13.21
N VAL A 40 18.83 -6.01 -12.64
CA VAL A 40 19.58 -4.99 -13.40
C VAL A 40 20.71 -5.63 -14.20
N ILE A 41 21.47 -6.56 -13.61
CA ILE A 41 22.53 -7.31 -14.31
C ILE A 41 21.93 -8.09 -15.49
N ASN A 42 20.82 -8.79 -15.27
CA ASN A 42 20.12 -9.53 -16.33
C ASN A 42 19.64 -8.59 -17.46
N LEU A 43 19.17 -7.38 -17.13
CA LEU A 43 18.78 -6.38 -18.11
C LEU A 43 19.98 -5.85 -18.92
N LEU A 44 21.10 -5.59 -18.25
CA LEU A 44 22.34 -5.18 -18.89
C LEU A 44 22.87 -6.26 -19.82
N ASP A 45 22.86 -7.53 -19.41
CA ASP A 45 23.27 -8.66 -20.24
C ASP A 45 22.34 -8.87 -21.45
N MET A 46 21.04 -8.60 -21.30
CA MET A 46 20.10 -8.68 -22.42
C MET A 46 20.34 -7.60 -23.48
N VAL A 47 20.92 -6.47 -23.10
CA VAL A 47 21.18 -5.31 -23.97
C VAL A 47 22.63 -5.27 -24.46
N ALA A 48 23.57 -5.79 -23.67
CA ALA A 48 24.99 -5.83 -24.00
C ALA A 48 25.21 -6.68 -25.26
N ASP A 49 25.93 -6.09 -26.22
CA ASP A 49 26.30 -6.70 -27.51
C ASP A 49 25.12 -7.21 -28.36
N ALA A 50 23.89 -6.81 -28.04
CA ALA A 50 22.70 -7.24 -28.76
C ALA A 50 22.53 -6.49 -30.09
N THR A 51 22.27 -7.23 -31.16
CA THR A 51 21.89 -6.66 -32.46
C THR A 51 20.44 -6.11 -32.41
N PRO A 52 20.07 -5.17 -33.30
CA PRO A 52 18.71 -4.64 -33.34
C PRO A 52 17.61 -5.71 -33.44
N GLU A 53 17.87 -6.78 -34.19
CA GLU A 53 16.95 -7.91 -34.37
C GLU A 53 16.84 -8.77 -33.10
N GLU A 54 17.93 -8.92 -32.35
CA GLU A 54 17.95 -9.61 -31.06
C GLU A 54 17.22 -8.81 -29.98
N LEU A 55 17.33 -7.48 -30.00
CA LEU A 55 16.59 -6.60 -29.09
C LEU A 55 15.08 -6.71 -29.29
N VAL A 56 14.61 -6.78 -30.54
CA VAL A 56 13.20 -7.02 -30.86
C VAL A 56 12.74 -8.37 -30.31
N THR A 57 13.57 -9.40 -30.45
CA THR A 57 13.26 -10.75 -29.96
C THR A 57 13.26 -10.83 -28.42
N ARG A 58 14.10 -10.04 -27.75
CA ARG A 58 14.21 -9.96 -26.29
C ARG A 58 13.26 -8.95 -25.65
N GLN A 59 12.51 -8.19 -26.45
CA GLN A 59 11.67 -7.08 -26.00
C GLN A 59 10.68 -7.48 -24.91
N ASP A 60 9.99 -8.61 -25.06
CA ASP A 60 9.01 -9.08 -24.07
C ASP A 60 9.69 -9.40 -22.73
N LYS A 61 10.86 -10.02 -22.78
CA LYS A 61 11.64 -10.36 -21.59
C LYS A 61 12.16 -9.08 -20.91
N MET A 62 12.73 -8.15 -21.66
CA MET A 62 13.16 -6.85 -21.14
C MET A 62 12.01 -6.08 -20.50
N THR A 63 10.83 -6.08 -21.14
CA THR A 63 9.62 -5.42 -20.62
C THR A 63 9.17 -6.07 -19.31
N SER A 64 9.18 -7.40 -19.23
CA SER A 64 8.84 -8.11 -17.99
C SER A 64 9.82 -7.81 -16.85
N THR A 65 11.13 -7.75 -17.13
CA THR A 65 12.16 -7.41 -16.13
C THR A 65 12.04 -5.96 -15.68
N LEU A 66 11.75 -5.02 -16.59
CA LEU A 66 11.49 -3.62 -16.25
C LEU A 66 10.22 -3.44 -15.41
N LEU A 67 9.15 -4.16 -15.74
CA LEU A 67 7.93 -4.16 -14.93
C LEU A 67 8.21 -4.71 -13.53
N ARG A 68 9.00 -5.78 -13.42
CA ARG A 68 9.38 -6.36 -12.13
C ARG A 68 10.22 -5.40 -11.30
N LEU A 69 11.21 -4.74 -11.91
CA LEU A 69 12.00 -3.71 -11.24
C LEU A 69 11.14 -2.54 -10.77
N LYS A 70 10.16 -2.14 -11.58
CA LYS A 70 9.20 -1.10 -11.21
C LYS A 70 8.34 -1.53 -10.02
N GLU A 71 7.80 -2.74 -10.01
CA GLU A 71 7.04 -3.26 -8.86
C GLU A 71 7.88 -3.25 -7.58
N LEU A 72 9.15 -3.66 -7.67
CA LEU A 72 10.07 -3.63 -6.54
C LEU A 72 10.42 -2.20 -6.11
N GLN A 73 10.49 -1.25 -7.05
CA GLN A 73 10.69 0.16 -6.75
C GLN A 73 9.45 0.80 -6.10
N ASP A 74 8.26 0.48 -6.58
CA ASP A 74 6.99 0.99 -6.05
C ASP A 74 6.69 0.39 -4.65
N GLN A 75 7.21 -0.80 -4.36
CA GLN A 75 7.20 -1.42 -3.03
C GLN A 75 8.29 -0.89 -2.10
N GLN A 76 9.36 -0.28 -2.65
CA GLN A 76 10.34 0.41 -1.84
C GLN A 76 9.75 1.74 -1.35
N PRO A 77 9.91 2.08 -0.06
CA PRO A 77 9.62 3.43 0.39
C PRO A 77 10.48 4.41 -0.42
N PRO A 78 9.99 5.62 -0.70
CA PRO A 78 10.74 6.61 -1.46
C PRO A 78 12.15 6.75 -0.86
N LYS A 79 13.17 6.38 -1.63
CA LYS A 79 14.58 6.64 -1.30
C LYS A 79 14.80 8.13 -1.39
N VAL A 80 14.42 8.85 -0.35
CA VAL A 80 14.77 10.25 -0.18
C VAL A 80 16.24 10.25 0.23
N SER A 81 17.14 10.24 -0.76
CA SER A 81 18.50 10.73 -0.51
C SER A 81 18.35 12.21 -0.24
N PHE A 82 18.31 12.59 1.04
CA PHE A 82 18.35 13.98 1.42
C PHE A 82 19.66 14.55 0.91
N ASN A 83 19.59 15.40 -0.12
CA ASN A 83 20.69 16.29 -0.42
C ASN A 83 20.76 17.27 0.78
N PRO A 84 21.84 17.26 1.58
CA PRO A 84 21.92 18.00 2.86
C PRO A 84 21.75 19.53 2.72
N SER A 85 21.78 20.02 1.48
CA SER A 85 21.78 21.44 1.14
C SER A 85 20.38 22.07 1.05
N ILE A 86 19.28 21.30 1.16
CA ILE A 86 17.92 21.78 0.82
C ILE A 86 16.95 21.89 2.01
N ALA A 87 17.34 21.55 3.25
CA ALA A 87 16.48 21.84 4.41
C ALA A 87 17.28 22.12 5.68
N ASN A 88 17.51 23.39 5.99
CA ASN A 88 18.22 23.81 7.21
C ASN A 88 17.35 23.65 8.48
N SER A 89 16.07 23.30 8.34
CA SER A 89 15.15 23.14 9.49
C SER A 89 14.39 21.80 9.52
N ARG A 90 14.08 21.32 10.73
CA ARG A 90 13.19 20.16 11.00
C ARG A 90 11.85 20.28 10.28
N ARG A 91 11.34 21.50 10.19
CA ARG A 91 10.07 21.81 9.52
C ARG A 91 10.16 21.58 8.01
N GLU A 92 11.21 22.09 7.35
CA GLU A 92 11.43 21.88 5.92
C GLU A 92 11.62 20.40 5.59
N ARG A 93 12.33 19.65 6.43
CA ARG A 93 12.47 18.19 6.26
C ARG A 93 11.12 17.47 6.37
N LEU A 94 10.29 17.83 7.35
CA LEU A 94 8.93 17.29 7.44
C LEU A 94 8.10 17.68 6.21
N GLU A 95 8.10 18.94 5.79
CA GLU A 95 7.38 19.42 4.61
C GLU A 95 7.79 18.67 3.34
N GLY A 96 9.09 18.48 3.12
CA GLY A 96 9.64 17.74 2.00
C GLY A 96 9.15 16.29 1.97
N VAL A 97 9.12 15.61 3.12
CA VAL A 97 8.68 14.21 3.17
C VAL A 97 7.18 14.05 2.99
N LEU A 98 6.38 14.98 3.51
CA LEU A 98 4.92 14.94 3.37
C LEU A 98 4.47 15.00 1.89
N ILE A 99 5.28 15.56 0.99
CA ILE A 99 5.00 15.57 -0.45
C ILE A 99 5.00 14.14 -1.02
N PHE A 100 5.87 13.27 -0.52
CA PHE A 100 5.98 11.89 -1.02
C PHE A 100 4.92 10.95 -0.44
N LEU A 101 4.28 11.32 0.67
CA LEU A 101 3.22 10.54 1.32
C LEU A 101 1.82 10.82 0.76
N THR A 102 1.71 11.22 -0.51
CA THR A 102 0.44 11.68 -1.08
C THR A 102 -0.64 10.59 -1.03
N SER A 103 -0.28 9.32 -1.27
CA SER A 103 -1.22 8.19 -1.20
C SER A 103 -1.67 7.92 0.24
N GLU A 104 -0.77 7.89 1.21
CA GLU A 104 -1.12 7.68 2.61
C GLU A 104 -1.94 8.83 3.19
N LEU A 105 -1.59 10.07 2.86
CA LEU A 105 -2.32 11.26 3.31
C LEU A 105 -3.73 11.34 2.72
N SER A 106 -3.96 10.76 1.53
CA SER A 106 -5.30 10.71 0.93
C SER A 106 -6.29 9.83 1.70
N ALA A 107 -5.78 8.91 2.53
CA ALA A 107 -6.62 8.08 3.39
C ALA A 107 -7.10 8.81 4.65
N ILE A 108 -6.49 9.95 5.00
CA ILE A 108 -6.83 10.76 6.18
C ILE A 108 -7.83 11.84 5.75
N PRO A 109 -8.95 12.05 6.48
CA PRO A 109 -9.87 13.13 6.19
C PRO A 109 -9.17 14.49 6.15
N VAL A 110 -9.46 15.28 5.11
CA VAL A 110 -8.76 16.56 4.85
C VAL A 110 -8.91 17.54 6.02
N SER A 111 -10.09 17.55 6.67
CA SER A 111 -10.35 18.37 7.86
C SER A 111 -9.43 18.01 9.03
N ASN A 112 -9.23 16.72 9.26
CA ASN A 112 -8.40 16.20 10.34
C ASN A 112 -6.93 16.48 10.03
N TRP A 113 -6.51 16.19 8.80
CA TRP A 113 -5.15 16.41 8.34
C TRP A 113 -4.70 17.87 8.46
N ALA A 114 -5.57 18.83 8.12
CA ALA A 114 -5.24 20.25 8.28
C ALA A 114 -4.92 20.62 9.74
N SER A 115 -5.69 20.07 10.69
CA SER A 115 -5.45 20.25 12.13
C SER A 115 -4.15 19.59 12.58
N TYR A 116 -3.89 18.36 12.15
CA TYR A 116 -2.68 17.61 12.49
C TYR A 116 -1.43 18.28 11.94
N LYS A 117 -1.45 18.68 10.66
CA LYS A 117 -0.34 19.38 10.02
C LYS A 117 0.05 20.64 10.80
N LYS A 118 -0.94 21.42 11.27
CA LYS A 118 -0.69 22.60 12.12
C LYS A 118 -0.03 22.23 13.45
N LYS A 119 -0.48 21.14 14.10
CA LYS A 119 0.10 20.65 15.36
C LYS A 119 1.52 20.12 15.17
N LEU A 120 1.79 19.39 14.09
CA LEU A 120 3.12 18.90 13.74
C LEU A 120 4.10 20.04 13.51
N PHE A 121 3.72 21.07 12.75
CA PHE A 121 4.61 22.22 12.53
C PHE A 121 4.90 22.98 13.82
N LYS A 122 3.89 23.18 14.66
CA LYS A 122 4.10 23.75 16.00
C LYS A 122 5.06 22.89 16.85
N PHE A 123 4.97 21.57 16.71
CA PHE A 123 5.88 20.64 17.38
C PHE A 123 7.31 20.72 16.83
N CYS A 124 7.50 20.86 15.51
CA CYS A 124 8.81 21.09 14.89
C CYS A 124 9.50 22.37 15.40
N GLU A 125 8.71 23.40 15.70
CA GLU A 125 9.19 24.68 16.23
C GLU A 125 9.48 24.65 17.73
N SER A 126 9.05 23.59 18.44
CA SER A 126 9.27 23.47 19.88
C SER A 126 10.73 23.15 20.21
N GLU A 127 11.18 23.58 21.38
CA GLU A 127 12.50 23.21 21.92
C GLU A 127 12.54 21.75 22.40
N GLN A 128 11.38 21.16 22.73
CA GLN A 128 11.28 19.82 23.29
C GLN A 128 11.87 18.75 22.37
N ILE A 129 11.74 18.93 21.06
CA ILE A 129 12.17 17.94 20.07
C ILE A 129 13.70 17.92 19.86
N LEU A 130 14.44 18.93 20.34
CA LEU A 130 15.90 19.05 20.13
C LEU A 130 16.69 17.87 20.72
N ASN A 131 16.22 17.34 21.84
CA ASN A 131 16.88 16.24 22.56
C ASN A 131 16.06 14.95 22.53
N MET A 132 15.06 14.85 21.63
CA MET A 132 14.22 13.67 21.54
C MET A 132 14.82 12.65 20.59
N GLU A 133 14.92 11.41 21.07
CA GLU A 133 15.20 10.23 20.24
C GLU A 133 13.96 9.82 19.45
N PHE A 134 14.16 9.03 18.38
CA PHE A 134 13.08 8.55 17.52
C PHE A 134 11.83 8.04 18.26
N PRO A 135 11.92 7.16 19.29
CA PRO A 135 10.73 6.66 19.99
C PRO A 135 9.92 7.77 20.70
N GLN A 136 10.60 8.79 21.23
CA GLN A 136 9.94 9.90 21.93
C GLN A 136 9.22 10.81 20.94
N ARG A 137 9.84 11.09 19.78
CA ARG A 137 9.19 11.85 18.71
C ARG A 137 8.00 11.07 18.15
N LEU A 138 8.17 9.78 17.91
CA LEU A 138 7.11 8.90 17.44
C LEU A 138 5.91 8.88 18.39
N LEU A 139 6.15 8.82 19.70
CA LEU A 139 5.08 8.91 20.69
C LEU A 139 4.30 10.24 20.56
N LYS A 140 5.00 11.37 20.43
CA LYS A 140 4.35 12.68 20.23
C LYS A 140 3.55 12.76 18.93
N VAL A 141 4.09 12.21 17.84
CA VAL A 141 3.37 12.14 16.56
C VAL A 141 2.13 11.23 16.67
N THR A 142 2.26 10.11 17.38
CA THR A 142 1.15 9.18 17.66
C THR A 142 0.04 9.88 18.43
N GLU A 143 0.38 10.70 19.45
CA GLU A 143 -0.59 11.53 20.18
C GLU A 143 -1.28 12.57 19.28
N ILE A 144 -0.56 13.14 18.30
CA ILE A 144 -1.10 14.17 17.41
C ILE A 144 -2.03 13.59 16.34
N ILE A 145 -1.67 12.43 15.75
CA ILE A 145 -2.31 11.87 14.56
C ILE A 145 -2.96 10.52 14.87
N TYR A 146 -2.18 9.54 15.32
CA TYR A 146 -2.63 8.14 15.37
C TYR A 146 -3.81 7.95 16.33
N LEU A 147 -3.72 8.47 17.56
CA LEU A 147 -4.76 8.29 18.58
C LEU A 147 -6.11 8.91 18.18
N PRO A 148 -6.21 10.18 17.73
CA PRO A 148 -7.50 10.71 17.31
C PRO A 148 -8.07 9.97 16.09
N GLU A 149 -7.21 9.53 15.16
CA GLU A 149 -7.66 8.72 14.02
C GLU A 149 -8.12 7.33 14.45
N GLU A 150 -7.46 6.70 15.42
CA GLU A 150 -7.85 5.39 15.96
C GLU A 150 -9.27 5.43 16.54
N LEU A 151 -9.59 6.49 17.30
CA LEU A 151 -10.91 6.68 17.89
C LEU A 151 -12.03 6.83 16.84
N GLU A 152 -11.72 7.38 15.67
CA GLU A 152 -12.70 7.59 14.59
C GLU A 152 -12.76 6.41 13.61
N ALA A 153 -11.62 5.85 13.23
CA ALA A 153 -11.47 4.89 12.14
C ALA A 153 -11.70 3.44 12.60
N ILE A 154 -11.29 3.06 13.81
CA ILE A 154 -11.44 1.69 14.31
C ILE A 154 -12.92 1.28 14.45
N PRO A 155 -13.83 2.12 14.98
CA PRO A 155 -15.26 1.77 15.02
C PRO A 155 -15.88 1.54 13.64
N GLY A 156 -15.36 2.23 12.61
CA GLY A 156 -15.75 2.06 11.21
C GLY A 156 -15.05 0.92 10.49
N GLU A 157 -14.19 0.14 11.17
CA GLU A 157 -13.34 -0.90 10.58
C GLU A 157 -12.47 -0.40 9.41
N GLU A 158 -12.08 0.87 9.43
CA GLU A 158 -11.24 1.51 8.41
C GLU A 158 -9.75 1.17 8.61
N PHE A 159 -9.42 -0.13 8.70
CA PHE A 159 -8.05 -0.60 8.97
C PHE A 159 -7.03 -0.14 7.92
N GLY A 160 -7.46 0.03 6.66
CA GLY A 160 -6.61 0.56 5.59
C GLY A 160 -6.16 2.00 5.86
N ARG A 161 -7.06 2.85 6.39
CA ARG A 161 -6.73 4.22 6.85
C ARG A 161 -5.75 4.18 8.00
N MET A 162 -5.96 3.31 8.99
CA MET A 162 -5.06 3.19 10.14
C MET A 162 -3.65 2.71 9.77
N HIS A 163 -3.53 1.84 8.75
CA HIS A 163 -2.22 1.47 8.20
C HIS A 163 -1.50 2.68 7.58
N SER A 164 -2.19 3.47 6.76
CA SER A 164 -1.64 4.70 6.19
C SER A 164 -1.24 5.71 7.29
N VAL A 165 -2.07 5.87 8.33
CA VAL A 165 -1.78 6.73 9.47
C VAL A 165 -0.53 6.27 10.22
N ALA A 166 -0.32 4.96 10.40
CA ALA A 166 0.90 4.43 11.00
C ALA A 166 2.13 4.85 10.18
N ARG A 167 2.12 4.64 8.87
CA ARG A 167 3.22 5.06 7.98
C ARG A 167 3.50 6.56 8.11
N VAL A 168 2.47 7.40 8.04
CA VAL A 168 2.60 8.86 8.21
C VAL A 168 3.25 9.19 9.56
N CYS A 169 2.87 8.52 10.64
CA CYS A 169 3.44 8.77 11.97
C CYS A 169 4.93 8.44 12.05
N ALA A 170 5.30 7.25 11.57
CA ALA A 170 6.69 6.79 11.57
C ALA A 170 7.58 7.71 10.73
N THR A 171 7.14 7.99 9.50
CA THR A 171 7.88 8.83 8.57
C THR A 171 8.00 10.28 9.06
N ALA A 172 6.94 10.86 9.64
CA ALA A 172 7.03 12.20 10.23
C ALA A 172 8.00 12.24 11.42
N ALA A 173 8.00 11.22 12.27
CA ALA A 173 8.93 11.13 13.41
C ALA A 173 10.40 10.99 12.97
N GLN A 174 10.66 10.29 11.87
CA GLN A 174 11.98 10.21 11.24
C GLN A 174 12.40 11.58 10.66
N ALA A 175 11.53 12.20 9.87
CA ALA A 175 11.84 13.47 9.19
C ALA A 175 12.17 14.62 10.16
N MET A 176 11.61 14.58 11.38
CA MET A 176 11.88 15.59 12.40
C MET A 176 13.13 15.30 13.27
N GLY A 177 13.76 14.13 13.13
CA GLY A 177 14.95 13.75 13.91
C GLY A 177 16.21 14.53 13.50
N PRO A 178 17.28 14.56 14.30
CA PRO A 178 18.54 15.18 13.88
C PRO A 178 19.14 14.48 12.65
N ASP A 179 19.96 15.21 11.89
CA ASP A 179 20.62 14.66 10.71
C ASP A 179 21.60 13.54 11.12
N GLY A 180 21.57 12.43 10.37
CA GLY A 180 22.42 11.27 10.64
C GLY A 180 21.94 10.37 11.78
N GLU A 181 20.78 10.63 12.40
CA GLU A 181 20.17 9.67 13.32
C GLU A 181 19.79 8.40 12.55
N ASN A 182 20.45 7.29 12.91
CA ASN A 182 20.13 6.00 12.33
C ASN A 182 18.82 5.48 12.93
N THR A 183 17.74 5.68 12.20
CA THR A 183 16.41 5.14 12.52
C THR A 183 16.06 3.93 11.67
N ASP A 184 17.03 3.41 10.90
CA ASP A 184 16.82 2.37 9.92
C ASP A 184 16.30 1.10 10.59
N GLY A 185 15.15 0.64 10.10
CA GLY A 185 14.44 -0.52 10.64
C GLY A 185 13.63 -0.26 11.91
N LEU A 186 13.84 0.82 12.68
CA LEU A 186 12.98 1.13 13.84
C LEU A 186 11.58 1.56 13.40
N ALA A 187 11.51 2.43 12.40
CA ALA A 187 10.25 2.84 11.80
C ALA A 187 9.49 1.64 11.19
N GLU A 188 10.18 0.81 10.40
CA GLU A 188 9.59 -0.37 9.77
C GLU A 188 9.13 -1.42 10.78
N LYS A 189 9.91 -1.67 11.84
CA LYS A 189 9.50 -2.55 12.94
C LYS A 189 8.24 -2.05 13.61
N TRP A 190 8.14 -0.75 13.86
CA TRP A 190 6.96 -0.16 14.48
C TRP A 190 5.74 -0.22 13.57
N ILE A 191 5.89 0.09 12.27
CA ILE A 191 4.81 -0.03 11.28
C ILE A 191 4.34 -1.48 11.21
N SER A 192 5.26 -2.44 11.11
CA SER A 192 4.96 -3.87 11.07
C SER A 192 4.20 -4.34 12.31
N ALA A 193 4.61 -3.90 13.50
CA ALA A 193 3.90 -4.18 14.74
C ALA A 193 2.47 -3.60 14.71
N LYS A 194 2.30 -2.36 14.23
CA LYS A 194 0.97 -1.76 14.07
C LYS A 194 0.10 -2.49 13.06
N VAL A 195 0.65 -2.98 11.96
CA VAL A 195 -0.09 -3.80 10.99
C VAL A 195 -0.60 -5.08 11.65
N GLN A 196 0.26 -5.75 12.42
CA GLN A 196 -0.12 -6.97 13.14
C GLN A 196 -1.23 -6.72 14.16
N ASP A 197 -1.16 -5.61 14.91
CA ASP A 197 -2.21 -5.20 15.84
C ASP A 197 -3.55 -4.97 15.10
N LEU A 198 -3.52 -4.28 13.95
CA LEU A 198 -4.71 -4.00 13.14
C LEU A 198 -5.31 -5.28 12.55
N GLU A 199 -4.47 -6.21 12.09
CA GLU A 199 -4.94 -7.52 11.62
C GLU A 199 -5.59 -8.33 12.75
N PHE A 200 -4.99 -8.31 13.95
CA PHE A 200 -5.56 -8.95 15.12
C PHE A 200 -6.93 -8.36 15.46
N LEU A 201 -7.05 -7.02 15.50
CA LEU A 201 -8.33 -6.34 15.70
C LEU A 201 -9.35 -6.74 14.63
N LYS A 202 -8.98 -6.71 13.35
CA LYS A 202 -9.87 -7.12 12.25
C LYS A 202 -10.40 -8.55 12.41
N ARG A 203 -9.55 -9.49 12.85
CA ARG A 203 -9.97 -10.87 13.16
C ARG A 203 -10.93 -10.89 14.36
N MET A 204 -10.65 -10.12 15.40
CA MET A 204 -11.50 -10.03 16.59
C MET A 204 -12.90 -9.51 16.26
N PHE A 205 -13.01 -8.39 15.52
CA PHE A 205 -14.30 -7.85 15.06
C PHE A 205 -15.08 -8.85 14.21
N SER A 206 -14.39 -9.56 13.30
CA SER A 206 -15.01 -10.60 12.47
C SER A 206 -15.55 -11.76 13.32
N SER A 207 -14.78 -12.22 14.30
CA SER A 207 -15.20 -13.28 15.22
C SER A 207 -16.40 -12.86 16.07
N MET A 208 -16.42 -11.66 16.64
CA MET A 208 -17.56 -11.16 17.43
C MET A 208 -18.85 -11.04 16.59
N ARG A 209 -18.73 -10.67 15.32
CA ARG A 209 -19.87 -10.63 14.40
C ARG A 209 -20.39 -12.03 14.08
N ASN A 210 -19.49 -12.99 13.92
CA ASN A 210 -19.85 -14.38 13.63
C ASN A 210 -20.45 -15.09 14.85
N THR A 211 -19.98 -14.80 16.06
CA THR A 211 -20.61 -15.33 17.29
C THR A 211 -22.00 -14.75 17.50
N PHE A 212 -22.21 -13.46 17.21
CA PHE A 212 -23.54 -12.85 17.28
C PHE A 212 -24.50 -13.39 16.20
N ARG A 213 -23.99 -13.77 15.02
CA ARG A 213 -24.79 -14.47 13.99
C ARG A 213 -25.05 -15.94 14.33
N ALA A 214 -24.17 -16.59 15.08
CA ALA A 214 -24.41 -17.95 15.57
C ALA A 214 -25.40 -17.97 16.74
N SER A 215 -25.52 -16.87 17.50
CA SER A 215 -26.49 -16.74 18.59
C SER A 215 -27.82 -16.08 18.18
N GLY A 216 -27.87 -15.44 17.01
CA GLY A 216 -29.08 -14.84 16.46
C GLY A 216 -29.61 -15.64 15.27
N LEU A 217 -30.86 -16.10 15.39
CA LEU A 217 -31.68 -16.76 14.36
C LEU A 217 -31.69 -18.30 14.33
N GLU A 218 -31.49 -18.99 15.45
CA GLU A 218 -32.30 -20.18 15.70
C GLU A 218 -33.47 -19.76 16.58
N ASN A 219 -34.68 -19.96 16.08
CA ASN A 219 -35.89 -20.02 16.89
C ASN A 219 -35.66 -21.08 17.97
N SER A 220 -35.07 -20.68 19.11
CA SER A 220 -35.15 -21.45 20.34
C SER A 220 -36.57 -21.27 20.87
N MET A 221 -37.52 -21.88 20.17
CA MET A 221 -38.82 -22.21 20.73
C MET A 221 -38.49 -23.09 21.94
N MET A 222 -38.65 -22.51 23.12
CA MET A 222 -38.22 -23.17 24.34
C MET A 222 -39.05 -24.45 24.53
N PRO A 223 -38.51 -25.51 25.13
CA PRO A 223 -39.21 -26.81 25.22
C PRO A 223 -40.60 -26.73 25.87
N TRP A 224 -40.87 -25.69 26.66
CA TRP A 224 -42.15 -25.44 27.33
C TRP A 224 -43.19 -24.72 26.44
N GLU A 225 -42.81 -24.19 25.28
CA GLU A 225 -43.72 -23.56 24.32
C GLU A 225 -44.40 -24.58 23.38
N ARG A 226 -44.12 -25.88 23.55
CA ARG A 226 -44.72 -26.98 22.77
C ARG A 226 -46.03 -27.53 23.35
N GLN A 227 -46.55 -26.95 24.43
CA GLN A 227 -47.82 -27.38 25.02
C GLN A 227 -48.81 -26.22 25.03
N GLY A 228 -49.65 -26.20 23.99
CA GLY A 228 -50.81 -25.33 23.81
C GLY A 228 -51.66 -25.87 22.67
#